data_AF-A0A8D0DTL7-F1
#
_entry.id   AF-A0A8D0DTL7-F1
#
_cell.length_a   1.000
_cell.length_b   1.000
_cell.length_c   1.000
_cell.angle_alpha   90.00
_cell.angle_beta   90.00
_cell.angle_gamma   90.00
#
_symmetry.space_group_name_H-M   'P 1'
#
loop_
_entity.id
_entity.type
_entity.pdbx_description
1 polymer ?
#
loop_
_entity_poly.entity_id
_entity_poly.type
_entity_poly.pdbx_seq_one_letter_code
_entity_poly.pdbx_strand_id
1 'polypeptide(L)' 'QEKNEDDEANMYLVQLYYLICHIDWDYSCEPSIIKGIHYGPDIAQPINLDTRLHSRCFINDYLWNLVNTSW' A
#
# COMPACT_ATOMS: atom_id res chain seq x y z
N GLN A 1 29.91 -7.41 -7.45
CA GLN A 1 28.48 -7.61 -7.72
C GLN A 1 27.94 -6.22 -7.99
N GLU A 2 27.79 -5.86 -9.28
CA GLU A 2 27.22 -4.55 -9.66
C GLU A 2 25.79 -4.52 -9.15
N LYS A 3 25.54 -3.62 -8.20
CA LYS A 3 24.19 -3.32 -7.75
C LYS A 3 23.60 -2.43 -8.84
N ASN A 4 22.60 -2.93 -9.55
CA ASN A 4 22.00 -2.21 -10.67
C ASN A 4 21.33 -0.94 -10.13
N GLU A 5 21.56 0.21 -10.75
CA GLU A 5 20.96 1.50 -10.34
C GLU A 5 19.42 1.41 -10.25
N ASP A 6 18.80 0.56 -11.08
CA ASP A 6 17.36 0.27 -11.06
C ASP A 6 16.89 -0.37 -9.75
N ASP A 7 17.70 -1.23 -9.11
CA ASP A 7 17.33 -1.88 -7.85
C ASP A 7 17.30 -0.87 -6.69
N GLU A 8 18.20 0.12 -6.72
CA GLU A 8 18.21 1.20 -5.73
C GLU A 8 17.03 2.16 -5.92
N ALA A 9 16.72 2.52 -7.16
CA ALA A 9 15.55 3.32 -7.48
C ALA A 9 14.24 2.63 -7.06
N ASN A 10 14.11 1.32 -7.32
CA ASN A 10 12.94 0.53 -6.93
C ASN A 10 12.79 0.45 -5.41
N MET A 11 13.90 0.22 -4.68
CA MET A 11 13.88 0.20 -3.21
C MET A 11 13.44 1.54 -2.64
N TYR A 12 13.97 2.64 -3.19
CA TYR A 12 13.58 3.99 -2.79
C TYR A 12 12.09 4.24 -3.01
N LEU A 13 11.54 3.85 -4.17
CA LEU A 13 10.12 4.01 -4.47
C LEU A 13 9.23 3.22 -3.49
N VAL A 14 9.57 1.96 -3.21
CA VAL A 14 8.82 1.14 -2.24
C VAL A 14 8.84 1.79 -0.85
N GLN A 15 10.02 2.25 -0.40
CA GLN A 15 10.16 2.95 0.89
C GLN A 15 9.37 4.25 0.94
N LEU A 16 9.36 5.01 -0.15
CA LEU A 16 8.61 6.27 -0.26
C LEU A 16 7.10 6.03 -0.17
N TYR A 17 6.57 5.03 -0.89
CA TYR A 17 5.15 4.67 -0.79
C TYR A 17 4.77 4.19 0.61
N TYR A 18 5.64 3.42 1.27
CA TYR A 18 5.41 3.03 2.66
C TYR A 18 5.41 4.24 3.60
N LEU A 19 6.32 5.19 3.43
CA LEU A 19 6.38 6.40 4.26
C LEU A 19 5.14 7.29 4.11
N ILE A 20 4.56 7.33 2.90
CA ILE A 20 3.36 8.13 2.62
C ILE A 20 2.11 7.43 3.14
N CYS A 21 1.94 6.16 2.78
CA CYS A 21 0.68 5.46 3.00
C CYS A 21 0.64 4.67 4.31
N HIS A 22 1.79 4.32 4.89
CA HIS A 22 1.92 3.42 6.03
C HIS A 22 1.18 2.08 5.87
N ILE A 23 1.16 1.54 4.64
CA ILE A 23 0.54 0.25 4.35
C ILE A 23 1.62 -0.80 4.10
N ASP A 24 1.55 -1.90 4.83
CA ASP A 24 2.27 -3.13 4.54
C ASP A 24 1.35 -4.11 3.80
N TRP A 25 1.78 -4.59 2.64
CA TRP A 25 0.97 -5.41 1.75
C TRP A 25 1.27 -6.91 1.93
N ASP A 26 0.21 -7.73 1.92
CA ASP A 26 0.33 -9.18 1.92
C ASP A 26 0.56 -9.69 0.48
N TYR A 27 1.82 -9.94 0.13
CA TYR A 27 2.19 -10.43 -1.19
C TYR A 27 1.89 -11.93 -1.41
N SER A 28 1.33 -12.63 -0.42
CA SER A 28 0.97 -14.05 -0.54
C SER A 28 -0.47 -14.29 -0.98
N CYS A 29 -1.29 -13.23 -1.11
CA CYS A 29 -2.70 -13.35 -1.52
C CYS A 29 -2.90 -13.49 -3.04
N GLU A 30 -4.13 -13.82 -3.45
CA GLU A 30 -4.51 -13.85 -4.87
C GLU A 30 -4.37 -12.44 -5.49
N PRO A 31 -3.92 -12.28 -6.74
CA PRO A 31 -3.76 -10.96 -7.38
C PRO A 31 -5.03 -10.10 -7.45
N SER A 32 -6.19 -10.74 -7.39
CA SER A 32 -7.49 -10.04 -7.36
C SER A 32 -7.82 -9.47 -5.97
N ILE A 33 -7.07 -9.84 -4.94
CA ILE A 33 -7.27 -9.42 -3.56
C ILE A 33 -6.21 -8.38 -3.21
N ILE A 34 -6.66 -7.21 -2.77
CA ILE A 34 -5.82 -6.18 -2.15
C ILE A 34 -5.87 -6.42 -0.65
N LYS A 35 -4.78 -6.93 -0.08
CA LYS A 35 -4.72 -7.28 1.33
C LYS A 35 -3.47 -6.70 1.98
N GLY A 36 -3.61 -6.17 3.18
CA GLY A 36 -2.52 -5.53 3.91
C GLY A 36 -2.94 -5.03 5.28
N ILE A 37 -2.05 -4.30 5.93
CA ILE A 37 -2.28 -3.65 7.22
C ILE A 37 -1.86 -2.18 7.09
N HIS A 38 -2.76 -1.27 7.47
CA HIS A 38 -2.46 0.16 7.58
C HIS A 38 -2.07 0.51 9.01
N TYR A 39 -0.89 1.11 9.17
CA TYR A 39 -0.31 1.56 10.44
C TYR A 39 -0.44 3.08 10.60
N GLY A 40 -1.60 3.54 11.07
CA GLY A 40 -1.80 4.93 11.46
C GLY A 40 -1.25 5.26 12.86
N PRO A 41 -1.47 6.48 13.37
CA PRO A 41 -1.17 6.84 14.76
C PRO A 41 -2.01 6.07 15.79
N ASP A 42 -3.12 5.47 15.33
CA ASP A 42 -4.04 4.67 16.13
C ASP A 42 -3.76 3.16 16.00
N ILE A 43 -4.75 2.33 16.37
CA ILE A 43 -4.69 0.87 16.22
C ILE A 43 -4.57 0.51 14.73
N ALA A 44 -3.64 -0.39 14.41
CA ALA A 44 -3.45 -0.89 13.05
C ALA A 44 -4.75 -1.49 12.47
N GLN A 45 -5.08 -1.14 11.23
CA GLN A 45 -6.33 -1.54 10.57
C GLN A 45 -6.06 -2.51 9.42
N PRO A 46 -6.80 -3.64 9.33
CA PRO A 46 -6.64 -4.56 8.21
C PRO A 46 -7.29 -4.01 6.93
N ILE A 47 -6.65 -4.28 5.80
CA ILE A 47 -7.19 -4.05 4.44
C ILE A 47 -7.43 -5.43 3.83
N ASN A 48 -8.62 -5.64 3.27
CA ASN A 48 -8.97 -6.84 2.51
C ASN A 48 -10.10 -6.52 1.53
N LEU A 49 -9.75 -6.22 0.28
CA LEU A 49 -10.68 -5.85 -0.79
C LEU A 49 -10.55 -6.80 -1.98
N ASP A 50 -11.67 -7.18 -2.58
CA ASP A 50 -11.68 -7.91 -3.85
C ASP A 50 -11.86 -6.92 -5.02
N THR A 51 -10.84 -6.80 -5.85
CA THR A 51 -10.82 -5.92 -7.03
C THR A 51 -11.90 -6.23 -8.05
N ARG A 52 -12.48 -7.44 -8.03
CA ARG A 52 -13.59 -7.84 -8.92
C ARG A 52 -14.91 -7.20 -8.51
N LEU A 53 -15.04 -6.78 -7.25
CA LEU A 53 -16.27 -6.24 -6.66
C LEU A 53 -16.29 -4.71 -6.62
N HIS A 54 -15.16 -4.06 -6.89
CA HIS A 54 -14.99 -2.63 -6.73
C HIS A 54 -14.37 -1.98 -7.97
N SER A 55 -14.77 -0.74 -8.25
CA SER A 55 -14.11 0.03 -9.30
C SER A 55 -12.72 0.48 -8.86
N ARG A 56 -11.83 0.72 -9.84
CA ARG A 56 -10.49 1.25 -9.55
C ARG A 56 -10.51 2.60 -8.82
N CYS A 57 -11.47 3.46 -9.15
CA CYS A 57 -11.61 4.76 -8.46
C CYS A 57 -11.98 4.55 -7.00
N PHE A 58 -12.98 3.70 -6.71
CA PHE A 58 -13.37 3.39 -5.33
C PHE A 58 -12.19 2.85 -4.51
N ILE A 59 -11.41 1.93 -5.08
CA ILE A 59 -10.24 1.36 -4.39
C ILE A 59 -9.22 2.45 -4.07
N ASN A 60 -8.89 3.30 -5.04
CA ASN A 60 -7.95 4.41 -4.81
C ASN A 60 -8.48 5.37 -3.74
N ASP A 61 -9.73 5.81 -3.85
CA ASP A 61 -10.34 6.72 -2.88
C ASP A 61 -10.35 6.11 -1.48
N TYR A 62 -10.70 4.83 -1.36
CA TYR A 62 -10.66 4.10 -0.10
C TYR A 62 -9.27 4.10 0.53
N LEU A 63 -8.23 3.74 -0.23
CA LEU A 63 -6.86 3.66 0.28
C LEU A 63 -6.32 5.03 0.69
N TRP A 64 -6.57 6.06 -0.11
CA TRP A 64 -6.13 7.42 0.22
C TRP A 64 -6.85 8.01 1.43
N ASN A 65 -8.10 7.63 1.68
CA ASN A 65 -8.83 8.04 2.88
C ASN A 65 -8.27 7.45 4.18
N LEU A 66 -7.42 6.42 4.12
CA LEU A 66 -6.73 5.88 5.31
C LEU A 66 -5.56 6.79 5.75
N VAL A 67 -4.97 7.53 4.80
CA VAL A 67 -3.81 8.38 5.06
C VAL A 67 -4.25 9.62 5.84
N ASN A 68 -3.61 9.88 6.99
CA ASN A 68 -3.91 11.06 7.78
C ASN A 68 -3.50 12.34 7.03
N THR A 69 -4.42 13.29 6.92
CA THR A 69 -4.22 14.57 6.20
C THR A 69 -4.03 15.77 7.13
N SER A 70 -3.92 15.54 8.44
CA SER A 70 -3.61 16.58 9.43
C SER A 70 -2.14 17.02 9.31
N TRP A 71 -1.88 18.33 9.44
CA TRP A 71 -0.56 18.95 9.32
C TRP A 71 -0.05 19.50 10.66
#